data_AF-A0A919K6Q5-F1
#
_entry.id   AF-A0A919K6Q5-F1
#
_cell.length_a   1.000
_cell.length_b   1.000
_cell.length_c   1.000
_cell.angle_alpha   90.00
_cell.angle_beta   90.00
_cell.angle_gamma   90.00
#
_symmetry.space_group_name_H-M   'P 1'
#
loop_
_entity.id
_entity.type
_entity.pdbx_description
1 polymer ?
#
loop_
_entity_poly.entity_id
_entity_poly.type
_entity_poly.pdbx_seq_one_letter_code
_entity_poly.pdbx_strand_id
1 'polypeptide(L)'
;MAVVAVGAVVMPSAFAGTLPGFGPRAAGGGFAGGGLGGPRDGSFLERLRERRAQNGADGGAGQGNGAGQGNGAGQGNGAGQGNGAGQGDGGAGQGNGGGQNAAGCPDVELVFARGTGEPQGLGIVGRPLAQALADELPDRTVESFAVVYAAASNQRSAGPGATNMSQHIQEVAQDCPNTQFVIGGYSQGASVTDIAIGIENAGTPGAAIPAELESRVAAVVVYGNPLGLRRQTIAQANPDFAGRAIEFCNNGDPVCGGGNNFAAHLAYARNGTVQDGAQFAAQQLGG
;
A
#
# COMPACT_ATOMS: atom_id res chain seq x y z
N MET A 1 -3.12 -49.74 44.73
CA MET A 1 -4.54 -49.82 45.15
C MET A 1 -5.02 -48.41 45.45
N ALA A 2 -6.21 -48.07 44.93
CA ALA A 2 -7.09 -46.93 45.23
C ALA A 2 -7.45 -46.13 43.96
N VAL A 3 -8.66 -46.42 43.51
CA VAL A 3 -9.43 -45.91 42.37
C VAL A 3 -9.83 -44.46 42.65
N VAL A 4 -9.75 -43.57 41.65
CA VAL A 4 -10.49 -42.30 41.66
C VAL A 4 -11.50 -42.31 40.51
N ALA A 5 -12.75 -42.09 40.91
CA ALA A 5 -13.97 -42.33 40.17
C ALA A 5 -14.29 -41.22 39.15
N VAL A 6 -14.98 -41.65 38.09
CA VAL A 6 -15.63 -40.85 37.05
C VAL A 6 -16.92 -40.25 37.62
N GLY A 7 -17.08 -38.92 37.53
CA GLY A 7 -18.31 -38.19 37.89
C GLY A 7 -18.97 -37.60 36.65
N ALA A 8 -20.27 -37.83 36.52
CA ALA A 8 -21.09 -37.62 35.32
C ALA A 8 -21.65 -36.20 35.13
N VAL A 9 -22.09 -35.99 33.89
CA VAL A 9 -22.81 -34.89 33.25
C VAL A 9 -24.09 -34.45 33.98
N VAL A 10 -24.33 -33.14 34.08
CA VAL A 10 -25.67 -32.53 34.14
C VAL A 10 -25.68 -31.21 33.36
N MET A 11 -26.49 -31.13 32.30
CA MET A 11 -26.87 -29.88 31.62
C MET A 11 -28.20 -29.35 32.21
N PRO A 12 -28.38 -28.02 32.33
CA PRO A 12 -29.70 -27.43 32.49
C PRO A 12 -30.30 -26.90 31.18
N SER A 13 -31.62 -27.01 31.15
CA SER A 13 -32.55 -26.92 30.03
C SER A 13 -32.90 -25.50 29.56
N ALA A 14 -33.45 -25.50 28.34
CA ALA A 14 -34.06 -24.42 27.57
C ALA A 14 -35.00 -23.46 28.32
N PHE A 15 -34.93 -22.18 27.95
CA PHE A 15 -36.00 -21.20 28.14
C PHE A 15 -36.70 -20.93 26.81
N ALA A 16 -38.01 -21.22 26.77
CA ALA A 16 -38.92 -20.80 25.73
C ALA A 16 -39.57 -19.45 26.14
N GLY A 17 -39.45 -18.43 25.28
CA GLY A 17 -40.05 -17.11 25.45
C GLY A 17 -40.94 -16.77 24.26
N THR A 18 -42.21 -16.56 24.56
CA THR A 18 -43.35 -16.40 23.65
C THR A 18 -43.40 -15.02 22.97
N LEU A 19 -43.67 -15.00 21.66
CA LEU A 19 -43.98 -13.81 20.86
C LEU A 19 -45.45 -13.36 21.05
N PRO A 20 -45.76 -12.05 21.03
CA PRO A 20 -47.12 -11.58 20.81
C PRO A 20 -47.31 -11.00 19.39
N GLY A 21 -48.26 -11.58 18.66
CA GLY A 21 -49.43 -10.88 18.11
C GLY A 21 -49.23 -9.81 17.04
N PHE A 22 -49.40 -10.22 15.78
CA PHE A 22 -49.77 -9.35 14.66
C PHE A 22 -51.21 -8.80 14.80
N GLY A 23 -51.38 -7.51 14.53
CA GLY A 23 -52.68 -6.88 14.24
C GLY A 23 -52.52 -5.89 13.07
N PRO A 24 -53.46 -5.84 12.10
CA PRO A 24 -53.30 -5.06 10.87
C PRO A 24 -53.87 -3.65 11.02
N ARG A 25 -53.28 -2.64 10.35
CA ARG A 25 -54.03 -1.41 10.01
C ARG A 25 -53.40 -0.58 8.88
N ALA A 26 -54.29 -0.30 7.92
CA ALA A 26 -54.42 0.88 7.07
C ALA A 26 -53.32 1.21 6.05
N ALA A 27 -53.66 0.93 4.79
CA ALA A 27 -53.18 1.68 3.64
C ALA A 27 -53.81 3.09 3.63
N GLY A 28 -53.01 4.11 3.32
CA GLY A 28 -53.50 5.46 3.09
C GLY A 28 -52.41 6.44 2.69
N GLY A 29 -52.56 7.03 1.49
CA GLY A 29 -52.11 8.38 1.18
C GLY A 29 -50.67 8.55 0.69
N GLY A 30 -50.54 8.93 -0.57
CA GLY A 30 -49.26 9.28 -1.19
C GLY A 30 -48.78 10.69 -0.84
N PHE A 31 -47.49 10.91 -1.09
CA PHE A 31 -46.91 12.23 -1.32
C PHE A 31 -45.82 12.09 -2.38
N ALA A 32 -45.97 12.86 -3.46
CA ALA A 32 -44.92 13.16 -4.41
C ALA A 32 -43.89 14.10 -3.75
N GLY A 33 -42.61 13.90 -4.06
CA GLY A 33 -41.54 14.81 -3.68
C GLY A 33 -40.21 14.31 -4.25
N GLY A 34 -39.74 14.95 -5.31
CA GLY A 34 -38.38 14.76 -5.82
C GLY A 34 -37.33 15.25 -4.82
N GLY A 35 -36.14 14.67 -4.89
CA GLY A 35 -35.01 15.06 -4.05
C GLY A 35 -33.72 14.39 -4.52
N LEU A 36 -32.90 15.20 -5.17
CA LEU A 36 -31.49 14.96 -5.49
C LEU A 36 -30.69 14.73 -4.19
N GLY A 37 -29.65 13.89 -4.25
CA GLY A 37 -28.48 14.04 -3.38
C GLY A 37 -28.04 12.79 -2.61
N GLY A 38 -26.87 12.29 -2.97
CA GLY A 38 -26.04 11.42 -2.13
C GLY A 38 -25.37 10.28 -2.91
N PRO A 39 -24.08 10.36 -3.28
CA PRO A 39 -23.36 9.19 -3.73
C PRO A 39 -23.23 8.19 -2.57
N ARG A 40 -23.71 6.98 -2.81
CA ARG A 40 -23.59 5.83 -1.92
C ARG A 40 -22.13 5.38 -1.85
N ASP A 41 -21.73 4.89 -0.69
CA ASP A 41 -20.42 4.31 -0.38
C ASP A 41 -20.04 3.17 -1.35
N GLY A 42 -19.49 3.53 -2.51
CA GLY A 42 -18.76 2.57 -3.34
C GLY A 42 -17.45 2.22 -2.64
N SER A 43 -17.09 0.94 -2.61
CA SER A 43 -15.73 0.56 -2.20
C SER A 43 -14.72 1.37 -3.03
N PHE A 44 -13.56 1.72 -2.47
CA PHE A 44 -12.53 2.46 -3.20
C PHE A 44 -12.21 1.83 -4.58
N LEU A 45 -12.22 0.49 -4.64
CA LEU A 45 -12.06 -0.28 -5.87
C LEU A 45 -13.18 -0.01 -6.90
N GLU A 46 -14.41 0.22 -6.46
CA GLU A 46 -15.53 0.62 -7.34
C GLU A 46 -15.25 1.99 -7.97
N ARG A 47 -14.80 2.97 -7.17
CA ARG A 47 -14.48 4.32 -7.65
C ARG A 47 -13.29 4.33 -8.63
N LEU A 48 -12.31 3.46 -8.41
CA LEU A 48 -11.21 3.26 -9.36
C LEU A 48 -11.68 2.65 -10.68
N ARG A 49 -12.56 1.63 -10.62
CA ARG A 49 -13.18 1.04 -11.81
C ARG A 49 -14.00 2.07 -12.59
N GLU A 50 -14.75 2.92 -11.90
CA GLU A 50 -15.53 4.00 -12.51
C GLU A 50 -14.64 5.06 -13.20
N ARG A 51 -13.53 5.49 -12.58
CA ARG A 51 -12.55 6.37 -13.24
C ARG A 51 -11.91 5.72 -14.47
N ARG A 52 -11.60 4.42 -14.43
CA ARG A 52 -11.09 3.71 -15.61
C ARG A 52 -12.12 3.66 -16.74
N ALA A 53 -13.40 3.48 -16.42
CA ALA A 53 -14.48 3.52 -17.41
C ALA A 53 -14.63 4.92 -18.05
N GLN A 54 -14.41 5.98 -17.27
CA GLN A 54 -14.45 7.37 -17.75
C GLN A 54 -13.22 7.69 -18.64
N ASN A 55 -12.01 7.33 -18.20
CA ASN A 55 -10.77 7.57 -18.96
C ASN A 55 -10.65 6.69 -20.22
N GLY A 56 -11.36 5.55 -20.27
CA GLY A 56 -11.43 4.69 -21.44
C GLY A 56 -12.31 5.24 -22.58
N ALA A 57 -13.11 6.28 -22.33
CA ALA A 57 -13.93 6.93 -23.36
C ALA A 57 -13.17 7.98 -24.19
N ASP A 58 -12.02 8.47 -23.69
CA ASP A 58 -11.25 9.56 -24.31
C ASP A 58 -9.90 9.12 -24.92
N GLY A 59 -9.58 7.82 -24.88
CA GLY A 59 -8.28 7.27 -25.30
C GLY A 59 -8.19 6.94 -26.80
N GLY A 60 -8.07 7.95 -27.66
CA GLY A 60 -7.63 7.78 -29.05
C GLY A 60 -6.15 7.37 -29.12
N ALA A 61 -5.84 6.30 -29.86
CA ALA A 61 -4.49 5.76 -30.03
C ALA A 61 -3.55 6.76 -30.73
N GLY A 62 -2.55 7.28 -30.00
CA GLY A 62 -1.42 8.01 -30.57
C GLY A 62 -0.22 7.08 -30.79
N GLN A 63 0.14 6.85 -32.05
CA GLN A 63 1.41 6.21 -32.42
C GLN A 63 2.56 7.21 -32.25
N GLY A 64 3.42 6.99 -31.24
CA GLY A 64 4.67 7.72 -31.08
C GLY A 64 5.86 6.91 -31.57
N ASN A 65 6.39 7.25 -32.75
CA ASN A 65 7.70 6.82 -33.21
C ASN A 65 8.74 7.83 -32.71
N GLY A 66 9.68 7.40 -31.87
CA GLY A 66 10.76 8.25 -31.38
C GLY A 66 12.01 7.43 -31.04
N ALA A 67 12.95 7.35 -31.97
CA ALA A 67 14.30 6.88 -31.72
C ALA A 67 15.14 8.05 -31.19
N GLY A 68 15.69 7.92 -29.98
CA GLY A 68 16.61 8.89 -29.40
C GLY A 68 17.93 8.22 -29.04
N GLN A 69 18.98 8.48 -29.83
CA GLN A 69 20.37 8.23 -29.45
C GLN A 69 20.89 9.48 -28.76
N GLY A 70 21.25 9.36 -27.47
CA GLY A 70 21.94 10.42 -26.73
C GLY A 70 23.45 10.19 -26.73
N ASN A 71 24.20 11.11 -27.33
CA ASN A 71 25.64 11.29 -27.08
C ASN A 71 25.83 12.65 -26.43
N GLY A 72 26.30 12.67 -25.18
CA GLY A 72 26.64 13.89 -24.46
C GLY A 72 28.10 14.32 -24.70
N ALA A 73 28.33 15.63 -24.66
CA ALA A 73 29.49 16.28 -24.03
C ALA A 73 29.33 17.81 -24.13
N GLY A 74 29.47 18.50 -22.99
CA GLY A 74 29.51 19.95 -22.93
C GLY A 74 30.01 20.43 -21.58
N GLN A 75 31.34 20.47 -21.40
CA GLN A 75 32.00 21.17 -20.30
C GLN A 75 32.06 22.67 -20.64
N GLY A 76 31.56 23.51 -19.73
CA GLY A 76 31.74 24.96 -19.78
C GLY A 76 32.39 25.43 -18.48
N ASN A 77 33.65 25.86 -18.56
CA ASN A 77 34.35 26.55 -17.48
C ASN A 77 34.17 28.06 -17.68
N GLY A 78 33.63 28.76 -16.69
CA GLY A 78 33.57 30.22 -16.65
C GLY A 78 33.69 30.71 -15.22
N ALA A 79 34.90 31.14 -14.83
CA ALA A 79 35.14 31.83 -13.57
C ALA A 79 34.80 33.32 -13.73
N GLY A 80 33.79 33.79 -13.01
CA GLY A 80 33.48 35.21 -12.85
C GLY A 80 33.74 35.64 -11.41
N GLN A 81 34.77 36.46 -11.19
CA GLN A 81 34.99 37.17 -9.94
C GLN A 81 34.02 38.35 -9.85
N GLY A 82 33.19 38.35 -8.81
CA GLY A 82 32.34 39.49 -8.43
C GLY A 82 32.57 39.82 -6.96
N ASN A 83 33.21 40.95 -6.69
CA ASN A 83 33.32 41.53 -5.36
C ASN A 83 32.05 42.32 -5.06
N GLY A 84 31.29 41.90 -4.04
CA GLY A 84 30.11 42.62 -3.56
C GLY A 84 29.92 42.38 -2.07
N ALA A 85 30.41 43.30 -1.25
CA ALA A 85 30.05 43.38 0.15
C ALA A 85 28.61 43.93 0.26
N GLY A 86 27.70 43.13 0.82
CA GLY A 86 26.35 43.55 1.17
C GLY A 86 25.99 43.00 2.54
N GLN A 87 26.07 43.85 3.56
CA GLN A 87 25.35 43.66 4.81
C GLN A 87 23.85 43.83 4.52
N GLY A 88 23.03 42.87 4.95
CA GLY A 88 21.59 42.95 4.93
C GLY A 88 21.03 42.24 6.15
N ASP A 89 20.59 43.03 7.12
CA ASP A 89 19.90 42.59 8.33
C ASP A 89 18.50 42.04 8.02
N GLY A 90 18.09 41.02 8.79
CA GLY A 90 16.72 40.89 9.30
C GLY A 90 15.59 40.59 8.31
N GLY A 91 15.11 39.34 8.33
CA GLY A 91 13.80 39.01 7.76
C GLY A 91 13.38 37.58 8.07
N ALA A 92 12.87 37.34 9.29
CA ALA A 92 12.11 36.14 9.59
C ALA A 92 10.81 36.15 8.77
N GLY A 93 10.83 35.50 7.62
CA GLY A 93 9.64 35.21 6.84
C GLY A 93 8.98 33.93 7.35
N GLN A 94 7.92 34.07 8.13
CA GLN A 94 6.95 33.00 8.35
C GLN A 94 6.23 32.71 7.02
N GLY A 95 6.72 31.71 6.29
CA GLY A 95 6.00 31.06 5.20
C GLY A 95 5.26 29.84 5.73
N ASN A 96 3.95 29.78 5.49
CA ASN A 96 3.08 28.69 5.92
C ASN A 96 3.00 27.62 4.80
N GLY A 97 3.33 26.37 5.13
CA GLY A 97 2.79 25.16 4.48
C GLY A 97 3.58 24.56 3.31
N GLY A 98 4.39 23.53 3.61
CA GLY A 98 5.05 22.67 2.62
C GLY A 98 6.52 22.48 2.98
N GLY A 99 6.80 21.65 3.98
CA GLY A 99 8.17 21.38 4.42
C GLY A 99 8.97 20.77 3.28
N GLN A 100 9.74 21.60 2.57
CA GLN A 100 10.71 21.12 1.60
C GLN A 100 11.70 20.23 2.35
N ASN A 101 11.90 19.02 1.84
CA ASN A 101 12.91 18.13 2.36
C ASN A 101 14.30 18.77 2.32
N ALA A 102 15.19 18.37 3.23
CA ALA A 102 16.59 18.76 3.15
C ALA A 102 17.13 18.38 1.75
N ALA A 103 18.07 19.16 1.22
CA ALA A 103 18.63 18.91 -0.11
C ALA A 103 19.14 17.46 -0.21
N GLY A 104 18.53 16.65 -1.09
CA GLY A 104 18.85 15.24 -1.29
C GLY A 104 17.92 14.23 -0.61
N CYS A 105 16.94 14.66 0.19
CA CYS A 105 15.92 13.78 0.76
C CYS A 105 14.67 13.72 -0.13
N PRO A 106 14.13 12.54 -0.45
CA PRO A 106 12.91 12.43 -1.23
C PRO A 106 11.68 12.82 -0.40
N ASP A 107 10.68 13.40 -1.05
CA ASP A 107 9.38 13.65 -0.44
C ASP A 107 8.64 12.36 -0.14
N VAL A 108 8.81 11.35 -1.00
CA VAL A 108 8.22 10.03 -0.86
C VAL A 108 9.25 8.98 -1.23
N GLU A 109 9.34 7.92 -0.44
CA GLU A 109 10.11 6.73 -0.81
C GLU A 109 9.20 5.50 -0.87
N LEU A 110 9.24 4.80 -2.00
CA LEU A 110 8.63 3.48 -2.15
C LEU A 110 9.60 2.39 -1.69
N VAL A 111 9.30 1.75 -0.56
CA VAL A 111 10.06 0.58 -0.07
C VAL A 111 9.33 -0.70 -0.47
N PHE A 112 9.89 -1.45 -1.43
CA PHE A 112 9.19 -2.57 -2.05
C PHE A 112 9.94 -3.90 -1.95
N ALA A 113 9.24 -4.96 -1.52
CA ALA A 113 9.73 -6.32 -1.49
C ALA A 113 9.23 -7.13 -2.71
N ARG A 114 10.17 -7.63 -3.52
CA ARG A 114 9.90 -8.46 -4.71
C ARG A 114 9.32 -9.84 -4.35
N GLY A 115 8.91 -10.59 -5.35
CA GLY A 115 8.42 -11.97 -5.21
C GLY A 115 9.52 -13.02 -5.20
N THR A 116 9.12 -14.26 -4.88
CA THR A 116 9.98 -15.44 -4.85
C THR A 116 10.74 -15.64 -6.16
N GLY A 117 12.05 -15.86 -6.08
CA GLY A 117 12.91 -16.17 -7.22
C GLY A 117 13.25 -14.99 -8.12
N GLU A 118 12.71 -13.79 -7.84
CA GLU A 118 13.09 -12.60 -8.59
C GLU A 118 14.54 -12.17 -8.25
N PRO A 119 15.31 -11.64 -9.22
CA PRO A 119 16.63 -11.05 -8.94
C PRO A 119 16.53 -9.83 -8.01
N GLN A 120 17.61 -9.49 -7.30
CA GLN A 120 17.64 -8.29 -6.46
C GLN A 120 17.25 -7.04 -7.26
N GLY A 121 16.33 -6.25 -6.69
CA GLY A 121 15.64 -5.14 -7.35
C GLY A 121 14.16 -5.11 -7.00
N LEU A 122 13.40 -4.20 -7.60
CA LEU A 122 11.97 -4.00 -7.32
C LEU A 122 11.06 -5.10 -7.91
N GLY A 123 11.61 -6.01 -8.73
CA GLY A 123 10.83 -7.08 -9.36
C GLY A 123 9.83 -6.60 -10.43
N ILE A 124 9.00 -7.52 -10.90
CA ILE A 124 8.03 -7.29 -11.99
C ILE A 124 6.89 -6.36 -11.59
N VAL A 125 6.55 -6.27 -10.31
CA VAL A 125 5.46 -5.43 -9.79
C VAL A 125 5.99 -4.11 -9.24
N GLY A 126 7.08 -4.12 -8.47
CA GLY A 126 7.58 -2.92 -7.82
C GLY A 126 8.13 -1.88 -8.79
N ARG A 127 8.75 -2.30 -9.90
CA ARG A 127 9.24 -1.36 -10.94
C ARG A 127 8.12 -0.50 -11.54
N PRO A 128 7.05 -1.08 -12.12
CA PRO A 128 5.97 -0.27 -12.66
C PRO A 128 5.19 0.47 -11.56
N LEU A 129 5.14 -0.04 -10.32
CA LEU A 129 4.54 0.70 -9.19
C LEU A 129 5.33 1.96 -8.83
N ALA A 130 6.67 1.88 -8.79
CA ALA A 130 7.52 3.03 -8.54
C ALA A 130 7.31 4.11 -9.61
N GLN A 131 7.25 3.69 -10.87
CA GLN A 131 7.00 4.60 -11.98
C GLN A 131 5.60 5.24 -11.90
N ALA A 132 4.56 4.44 -11.72
CA ALA A 132 3.19 4.95 -11.60
C ALA A 132 3.01 5.87 -10.40
N LEU A 133 3.67 5.60 -9.26
CA LEU A 133 3.62 6.47 -8.08
C LEU A 133 4.28 7.83 -8.34
N ALA A 134 5.42 7.84 -9.02
CA ALA A 134 6.07 9.08 -9.44
C ALA A 134 5.19 9.89 -10.40
N ASP A 135 4.51 9.21 -11.34
CA ASP A 135 3.59 9.85 -12.29
C ASP A 135 2.35 10.46 -11.59
N GLU A 136 1.86 9.83 -10.52
CA GLU A 136 0.72 10.35 -9.71
C GLU A 136 1.14 11.50 -8.76
N LEU A 137 2.44 11.78 -8.62
CA LEU A 137 2.98 12.79 -7.69
C LEU A 137 3.97 13.74 -8.40
N PRO A 138 3.55 14.47 -9.46
CA PRO A 138 4.46 15.25 -10.30
C PRO A 138 5.18 16.40 -9.58
N ASP A 139 4.63 16.88 -8.46
CA ASP A 139 5.19 17.97 -7.65
C ASP A 139 6.03 17.47 -6.46
N ARG A 140 6.27 16.16 -6.35
CA ARG A 140 7.04 15.55 -5.26
C ARG A 140 8.18 14.70 -5.81
N THR A 141 9.31 14.72 -5.12
CA THR A 141 10.41 13.80 -5.39
C THR A 141 10.07 12.40 -4.86
N VAL A 142 10.03 11.42 -5.77
CA VAL A 142 9.74 10.02 -5.44
C VAL A 142 10.98 9.16 -5.71
N GLU A 143 11.50 8.52 -4.67
CA GLU A 143 12.55 7.52 -4.77
C GLU A 143 12.02 6.11 -4.45
N SER A 144 12.85 5.10 -4.68
CA SER A 144 12.46 3.72 -4.41
C SER A 144 13.61 2.91 -3.87
N PHE A 145 13.32 2.08 -2.87
CA PHE A 145 14.23 1.12 -2.30
C PHE A 145 13.71 -0.30 -2.54
N ALA A 146 14.59 -1.14 -3.11
CA ALA A 146 14.34 -2.55 -3.29
C ALA A 146 14.85 -3.32 -2.08
N VAL A 147 13.93 -3.86 -1.28
CA VAL A 147 14.27 -4.63 -0.07
C VAL A 147 15.30 -5.71 -0.40
N VAL A 148 16.37 -5.73 0.40
CA VAL A 148 17.51 -6.61 0.22
C VAL A 148 17.29 -7.87 1.04
N TYR A 149 16.91 -8.93 0.34
CA TYR A 149 16.67 -10.23 0.95
C TYR A 149 16.76 -11.34 -0.10
N ALA A 150 16.79 -12.60 0.33
CA ALA A 150 17.06 -13.72 -0.56
C ALA A 150 15.95 -13.99 -1.59
N ALA A 151 14.69 -13.65 -1.30
CA ALA A 151 13.52 -14.06 -2.08
C ALA A 151 13.53 -15.56 -2.43
N ALA A 152 13.93 -16.40 -1.47
CA ALA A 152 14.15 -17.83 -1.69
C ALA A 152 12.82 -18.57 -1.88
N SER A 153 12.87 -19.77 -2.46
CA SER A 153 11.69 -20.59 -2.78
C SER A 153 10.78 -20.90 -1.58
N ASN A 154 11.29 -20.83 -0.36
CA ASN A 154 10.52 -20.98 0.87
C ASN A 154 10.26 -19.63 1.54
N GLN A 155 9.23 -19.54 2.38
CA GLN A 155 8.83 -18.30 3.04
C GLN A 155 9.82 -17.80 4.12
N ARG A 156 10.85 -18.56 4.49
CA ARG A 156 11.75 -18.18 5.61
C ARG A 156 12.52 -16.88 5.35
N SER A 157 12.69 -16.49 4.08
CA SER A 157 13.32 -15.23 3.74
C SER A 157 12.44 -14.01 4.00
N ALA A 158 11.12 -14.16 4.20
CA ALA A 158 10.25 -13.01 4.44
C ALA A 158 10.58 -12.26 5.74
N GLY A 159 10.98 -12.99 6.80
CA GLY A 159 11.37 -12.40 8.08
C GLY A 159 12.63 -11.52 7.97
N PRO A 160 13.74 -12.03 7.43
CA PRO A 160 14.91 -11.21 7.10
C PRO A 160 14.61 -10.03 6.17
N GLY A 161 13.70 -10.19 5.20
CA GLY A 161 13.24 -9.10 4.35
C GLY A 161 12.51 -8.01 5.13
N ALA A 162 11.68 -8.39 6.10
CA ALA A 162 10.97 -7.44 6.96
C ALA A 162 11.95 -6.66 7.83
N THR A 163 12.92 -7.36 8.42
CA THR A 163 14.01 -6.70 9.16
C THR A 163 14.76 -5.69 8.29
N ASN A 164 15.09 -6.03 7.04
CA ASN A 164 15.75 -5.09 6.14
C ASN A 164 14.86 -3.89 5.78
N MET A 165 13.57 -4.12 5.48
CA MET A 165 12.60 -3.04 5.22
C MET A 165 12.51 -2.08 6.41
N SER A 166 12.36 -2.61 7.63
CA SER A 166 12.26 -1.81 8.85
C SER A 166 13.56 -1.06 9.18
N GLN A 167 14.73 -1.67 8.93
CA GLN A 167 16.02 -1.01 9.11
C GLN A 167 16.20 0.15 8.14
N HIS A 168 15.93 -0.06 6.85
CA HIS A 168 16.02 0.99 5.83
C HIS A 168 15.11 2.17 6.16
N ILE A 169 13.86 1.91 6.57
CA ILE A 169 12.92 2.96 6.99
C ILE A 169 13.46 3.75 8.19
N GLN A 170 14.08 3.09 9.17
CA GLN A 170 14.71 3.76 10.31
C GLN A 170 15.92 4.60 9.90
N GLU A 171 16.76 4.11 8.99
CA GLU A 171 17.92 4.83 8.46
C GLU A 171 17.48 6.10 7.72
N VAL A 172 16.58 5.97 6.75
CA VAL A 172 16.02 7.13 6.02
C VAL A 172 15.27 8.05 6.97
N ALA A 173 14.66 7.54 8.03
CA ALA A 173 14.01 8.39 9.03
C ALA A 173 14.95 9.27 9.84
N GLN A 174 16.15 8.80 10.10
CA GLN A 174 17.17 9.56 10.81
C GLN A 174 17.75 10.67 9.93
N ASP A 175 17.98 10.36 8.66
CA ASP A 175 18.61 11.29 7.72
C ASP A 175 17.60 12.25 7.08
N CYS A 176 16.38 11.78 6.82
CA CYS A 176 15.31 12.49 6.12
C CYS A 176 14.02 12.49 6.95
N PRO A 177 13.90 13.39 7.95
CA PRO A 177 12.80 13.38 8.91
C PRO A 177 11.42 13.68 8.29
N ASN A 178 11.37 14.34 7.12
CA ASN A 178 10.12 14.70 6.46
C ASN A 178 9.71 13.76 5.32
N THR A 179 10.54 12.77 4.93
CA THR A 179 10.15 11.78 3.92
C THR A 179 8.90 11.03 4.39
N GLN A 180 7.99 10.69 3.47
CA GLN A 180 6.92 9.73 3.78
C GLN A 180 7.16 8.43 3.03
N PHE A 181 6.75 7.32 3.62
CA PHE A 181 6.96 5.99 3.06
C PHE A 181 5.68 5.45 2.46
N VAL A 182 5.80 4.93 1.25
CA VAL A 182 4.87 3.93 0.72
C VAL A 182 5.60 2.60 0.81
N ILE A 183 4.99 1.61 1.46
CA ILE A 183 5.59 0.28 1.53
C ILE A 183 4.75 -0.70 0.74
N GLY A 184 5.39 -1.72 0.18
CA GLY A 184 4.65 -2.69 -0.61
C GLY A 184 5.40 -3.99 -0.83
N GLY A 185 4.67 -4.94 -1.38
CA GLY A 185 5.20 -6.27 -1.58
C GLY A 185 4.40 -7.11 -2.55
N TYR A 186 5.09 -7.99 -3.28
CA TYR A 186 4.47 -8.94 -4.19
C TYR A 186 4.74 -10.39 -3.74
N SER A 187 3.68 -11.21 -3.64
CA SER A 187 3.81 -12.63 -3.31
C SER A 187 4.50 -12.84 -1.94
N GLN A 188 5.67 -13.48 -1.88
CA GLN A 188 6.49 -13.54 -0.66
C GLN A 188 6.86 -12.15 -0.12
N GLY A 189 7.06 -11.17 -1.00
CA GLY A 189 7.29 -9.78 -0.61
C GLY A 189 6.09 -9.15 0.09
N ALA A 190 4.86 -9.58 -0.19
CA ALA A 190 3.70 -9.12 0.58
C ALA A 190 3.76 -9.63 2.03
N SER A 191 4.26 -10.86 2.25
CA SER A 191 4.54 -11.35 3.60
C SER A 191 5.71 -10.63 4.28
N VAL A 192 6.70 -10.15 3.52
CA VAL A 192 7.73 -9.23 4.05
C VAL A 192 7.05 -7.97 4.60
N THR A 193 6.18 -7.35 3.80
CA THR A 193 5.44 -6.15 4.19
C THR A 193 4.55 -6.39 5.41
N ASP A 194 3.80 -7.49 5.44
CA ASP A 194 2.94 -7.87 6.58
C ASP A 194 3.75 -7.94 7.89
N ILE A 195 4.89 -8.63 7.88
CA ILE A 195 5.76 -8.74 9.07
C ILE A 195 6.34 -7.36 9.46
N ALA A 196 6.71 -6.54 8.47
CA ALA A 196 7.24 -5.20 8.72
C ALA A 196 6.20 -4.26 9.37
N ILE A 197 4.90 -4.51 9.16
CA ILE A 197 3.81 -3.80 9.85
C ILE A 197 3.25 -4.57 11.06
N GLY A 198 3.99 -5.54 11.59
CA GLY A 198 3.62 -6.24 12.83
C GLY A 198 2.57 -7.35 12.68
N ILE A 199 2.21 -7.75 11.46
CA ILE A 199 1.37 -8.94 11.24
C ILE A 199 2.25 -10.18 11.29
N GLU A 200 2.09 -10.97 12.35
CA GLU A 200 2.90 -12.17 12.56
C GLU A 200 2.69 -13.23 11.47
N ASN A 201 3.80 -13.76 10.96
CA ASN A 201 3.79 -14.94 10.10
C ASN A 201 4.48 -16.10 10.81
N ALA A 202 3.69 -17.07 11.26
CA ALA A 202 4.17 -18.18 12.08
C ALA A 202 5.42 -18.86 11.47
N GLY A 203 6.47 -19.01 12.28
CA GLY A 203 7.73 -19.63 11.87
C GLY A 203 8.65 -18.75 11.00
N THR A 204 8.32 -17.47 10.85
CA THR A 204 9.07 -16.52 10.01
C THR A 204 9.32 -15.20 10.77
N PRO A 205 10.16 -15.20 11.83
CA PRO A 205 10.40 -14.01 12.63
C PRO A 205 11.12 -12.93 11.82
N GLY A 206 10.70 -11.68 11.99
CA GLY A 206 11.32 -10.49 11.42
C GLY A 206 11.09 -9.29 12.35
N ALA A 207 11.81 -8.19 12.11
CA ALA A 207 11.59 -6.96 12.85
C ALA A 207 10.47 -6.16 12.18
N ALA A 208 9.59 -5.57 12.99
CA ALA A 208 8.60 -4.60 12.54
C ALA A 208 9.19 -3.19 12.52
N ILE A 209 8.54 -2.30 11.77
CA ILE A 209 8.78 -0.86 11.83
C ILE A 209 8.45 -0.39 13.26
N PRO A 210 9.33 0.40 13.92
CA PRO A 210 9.03 0.95 15.23
C PRO A 210 7.74 1.79 15.22
N ALA A 211 6.95 1.71 16.29
CA ALA A 211 5.64 2.36 16.39
C ALA A 211 5.72 3.88 16.13
N GLU A 212 6.80 4.53 16.55
CA GLU A 212 7.05 5.96 16.31
C GLU A 212 7.18 6.33 14.82
N LEU A 213 7.53 5.37 13.95
CA LEU A 213 7.67 5.57 12.51
C LEU A 213 6.43 5.13 11.71
N GLU A 214 5.47 4.42 12.32
CA GLU A 214 4.26 3.96 11.61
C GLU A 214 3.46 5.12 11.01
N SER A 215 3.42 6.26 11.70
CA SER A 215 2.77 7.48 11.21
C SER A 215 3.40 8.03 9.92
N ARG A 216 4.64 7.65 9.62
CA ARG A 216 5.34 8.03 8.39
C ARG A 216 5.10 7.05 7.25
N VAL A 217 4.52 5.88 7.52
CA VAL A 217 4.00 4.99 6.47
C VAL A 217 2.64 5.52 6.04
N ALA A 218 2.62 6.22 4.91
CA ALA A 218 1.42 6.82 4.36
C ALA A 218 0.52 5.77 3.70
N ALA A 219 1.10 4.76 3.04
CA ALA A 219 0.34 3.70 2.38
C ALA A 219 1.05 2.35 2.39
N VAL A 220 0.26 1.28 2.42
CA VAL A 220 0.67 -0.11 2.26
C VAL A 220 -0.01 -0.70 1.02
N VAL A 221 0.76 -1.13 0.03
CA VAL A 221 0.24 -1.63 -1.25
C VAL A 221 0.80 -3.03 -1.54
N VAL A 222 -0.03 -4.06 -1.41
CA VAL A 222 0.41 -5.46 -1.56
C VAL A 222 -0.33 -6.21 -2.66
N TYR A 223 0.37 -7.12 -3.33
CA TYR A 223 -0.11 -7.88 -4.48
C TYR A 223 0.07 -9.38 -4.24
N GLY A 224 -0.99 -10.16 -4.42
CA GLY A 224 -0.96 -11.61 -4.22
C GLY A 224 -0.53 -11.99 -2.81
N ASN A 225 -1.09 -11.31 -1.79
CA ASN A 225 -0.68 -11.48 -0.39
C ASN A 225 -1.10 -12.85 0.20
N PRO A 226 -0.16 -13.70 0.67
CA PRO A 226 -0.46 -14.95 1.37
C PRO A 226 -1.39 -14.83 2.58
N LEU A 227 -1.51 -13.66 3.21
CA LEU A 227 -2.46 -13.41 4.31
C LEU A 227 -3.89 -13.80 3.94
N GLY A 228 -4.28 -13.64 2.67
CA GLY A 228 -5.59 -14.02 2.16
C GLY A 228 -5.91 -15.52 2.29
N LEU A 229 -4.91 -16.41 2.33
CA LEU A 229 -5.12 -17.85 2.57
C LEU A 229 -5.67 -18.14 3.98
N ARG A 230 -5.42 -17.22 4.92
CA ARG A 230 -6.00 -17.25 6.27
C ARG A 230 -7.34 -16.53 6.34
N ARG A 231 -7.88 -16.09 5.19
CA ARG A 231 -9.10 -15.26 5.07
C ARG A 231 -9.01 -13.97 5.88
N GLN A 232 -7.80 -13.39 5.93
CA GLN A 232 -7.53 -12.13 6.61
C GLN A 232 -7.12 -11.05 5.61
N THR A 233 -7.45 -9.81 5.94
CA THR A 233 -6.89 -8.59 5.35
C THR A 233 -5.91 -7.94 6.34
N ILE A 234 -5.03 -7.08 5.85
CA ILE A 234 -4.19 -6.19 6.66
C ILE A 234 -5.07 -5.38 7.61
N ALA A 235 -6.19 -4.83 7.13
CA ALA A 235 -7.11 -4.09 7.98
C ALA A 235 -7.69 -4.91 9.16
N GLN A 236 -7.87 -6.22 8.98
CA GLN A 236 -8.33 -7.12 10.05
C GLN A 236 -7.20 -7.56 10.98
N ALA A 237 -5.99 -7.75 10.44
CA ALA A 237 -4.84 -8.27 11.18
C ALA A 237 -4.08 -7.17 11.94
N ASN A 238 -4.00 -5.96 11.38
CA ASN A 238 -3.49 -4.76 12.02
C ASN A 238 -4.39 -3.54 11.73
N PRO A 239 -5.29 -3.17 12.66
CA PRO A 239 -6.18 -2.02 12.52
C PRO A 239 -5.49 -0.67 12.32
N ASP A 240 -4.23 -0.50 12.76
CA ASP A 240 -3.50 0.78 12.64
C ASP A 240 -3.19 1.15 11.17
N PHE A 241 -3.29 0.17 10.27
CA PHE A 241 -3.14 0.32 8.84
C PHE A 241 -4.46 0.23 8.05
N ALA A 242 -5.61 0.00 8.70
CA ALA A 242 -6.89 -0.27 8.02
C ALA A 242 -7.33 0.84 7.04
N GLY A 243 -7.01 2.10 7.32
CA GLY A 243 -7.34 3.25 6.46
C GLY A 243 -6.34 3.52 5.33
N ARG A 244 -5.19 2.84 5.34
CA ARG A 244 -4.03 3.13 4.50
C ARG A 244 -3.38 1.88 3.89
N ALA A 245 -4.07 0.75 3.93
CA ALA A 245 -3.64 -0.48 3.29
C ALA A 245 -4.59 -0.87 2.15
N ILE A 246 -4.02 -1.41 1.07
CA ILE A 246 -4.77 -2.02 -0.02
C ILE A 246 -4.10 -3.32 -0.46
N GLU A 247 -4.91 -4.36 -0.62
CA GLU A 247 -4.48 -5.66 -1.09
C GLU A 247 -5.15 -6.04 -2.41
N PHE A 248 -4.33 -6.35 -3.40
CA PHE A 248 -4.79 -6.89 -4.68
C PHE A 248 -4.66 -8.41 -4.68
N CYS A 249 -5.80 -9.09 -4.80
CA CYS A 249 -5.87 -10.52 -5.02
C CYS A 249 -6.67 -10.83 -6.29
N ASN A 250 -5.99 -11.26 -7.34
CA ASN A 250 -6.65 -11.62 -8.59
C ASN A 250 -7.53 -12.86 -8.41
N ASN A 251 -8.65 -12.91 -9.12
CA ASN A 251 -9.54 -14.07 -9.06
C ASN A 251 -8.81 -15.34 -9.52
N GLY A 252 -8.88 -16.39 -8.69
CA GLY A 252 -8.20 -17.66 -8.93
C GLY A 252 -6.72 -17.68 -8.57
N ASP A 253 -6.15 -16.59 -8.05
CA ASP A 253 -4.76 -16.58 -7.58
C ASP A 253 -4.56 -17.60 -6.42
N PRO A 254 -3.68 -18.61 -6.60
CA PRO A 254 -3.43 -19.63 -5.59
C PRO A 254 -2.76 -19.09 -4.32
N VAL A 255 -2.06 -17.96 -4.40
CA VAL A 255 -1.25 -17.43 -3.30
C VAL A 255 -2.09 -16.66 -2.29
N CYS A 256 -3.11 -15.92 -2.73
CA CYS A 256 -3.95 -15.12 -1.83
C CYS A 256 -5.41 -15.61 -1.75
N GLY A 257 -5.93 -16.26 -2.79
CA GLY A 257 -7.33 -16.67 -2.88
C GLY A 257 -7.57 -18.17 -2.74
N GLY A 258 -6.50 -18.98 -2.66
CA GLY A 258 -6.61 -20.45 -2.64
C GLY A 258 -7.13 -21.04 -3.95
N GLY A 259 -7.02 -20.32 -5.07
CA GLY A 259 -7.34 -20.81 -6.40
C GLY A 259 -6.25 -21.70 -6.99
N ASN A 260 -6.26 -21.90 -8.31
CA ASN A 260 -5.28 -22.70 -9.06
C ASN A 260 -4.72 -21.99 -10.30
N ASN A 261 -5.02 -20.70 -10.48
CA ASN A 261 -4.64 -19.93 -11.65
C ASN A 261 -3.34 -19.14 -11.39
N PHE A 262 -2.19 -19.76 -11.65
CA PHE A 262 -0.90 -19.07 -11.54
C PHE A 262 -0.74 -17.91 -12.53
N ALA A 263 -1.42 -17.94 -13.69
CA ALA A 263 -1.39 -16.81 -14.61
C ALA A 263 -2.03 -15.56 -13.97
N ALA A 264 -3.08 -15.73 -13.15
CA ALA A 264 -3.62 -14.65 -12.35
C ALA A 264 -2.58 -14.09 -11.37
N HIS A 265 -1.79 -14.94 -10.72
CA HIS A 265 -0.73 -14.50 -9.81
C HIS A 265 0.38 -13.68 -10.50
N LEU A 266 0.66 -13.95 -11.77
CA LEU A 266 1.70 -13.27 -12.55
C LEU A 266 1.19 -12.01 -13.28
N ALA A 267 -0.11 -11.73 -13.24
CA ALA A 267 -0.75 -10.70 -14.06
C ALA A 267 -0.77 -9.30 -13.43
N TYR A 268 -0.43 -9.13 -12.16
CA TYR A 268 -0.56 -7.83 -11.45
C TYR A 268 0.13 -6.67 -12.17
N ALA A 269 1.31 -6.90 -12.73
CA ALA A 269 2.07 -5.89 -13.47
C ALA A 269 1.39 -5.39 -14.76
N ARG A 270 0.34 -6.08 -15.24
CA ARG A 270 -0.26 -5.86 -16.57
C ARG A 270 -1.79 -5.74 -16.56
N ASN A 271 -2.44 -5.95 -15.41
CA ASN A 271 -3.90 -5.95 -15.29
C ASN A 271 -4.49 -4.60 -14.79
N GLY A 272 -3.63 -3.59 -14.64
CA GLY A 272 -3.98 -2.25 -14.17
C GLY A 272 -3.98 -2.07 -12.66
N THR A 273 -3.82 -3.13 -11.86
CA THR A 273 -3.79 -3.02 -10.38
C THR A 273 -2.57 -2.27 -9.86
N VAL A 274 -1.49 -2.20 -10.65
CA VAL A 274 -0.35 -1.32 -10.34
C VAL A 274 -0.75 0.15 -10.34
N GLN A 275 -1.50 0.61 -11.36
CA GLN A 275 -2.01 1.97 -11.41
C GLN A 275 -2.96 2.24 -10.25
N ASP A 276 -3.89 1.30 -10.01
CA ASP A 276 -4.85 1.39 -8.92
C ASP A 276 -4.16 1.53 -7.54
N GLY A 277 -3.04 0.83 -7.34
CA GLY A 277 -2.21 0.91 -6.14
C GLY A 277 -1.44 2.22 -6.02
N ALA A 278 -0.86 2.72 -7.12
CA ALA A 278 -0.21 4.03 -7.14
C ALA A 278 -1.18 5.17 -6.81
N GLN A 279 -2.38 5.14 -7.38
CA GLN A 279 -3.45 6.11 -7.11
C GLN A 279 -3.92 6.08 -5.66
N PHE A 280 -4.05 4.88 -5.09
CA PHE A 280 -4.34 4.73 -3.67
C PHE A 280 -3.24 5.38 -2.82
N ALA A 281 -1.97 5.07 -3.10
CA ALA A 281 -0.85 5.60 -2.34
C ALA A 281 -0.75 7.13 -2.44
N ALA A 282 -0.92 7.71 -3.63
CA ALA A 282 -0.94 9.14 -3.84
C ALA A 282 -2.05 9.83 -3.02
N GLN A 283 -3.26 9.25 -2.98
CA GLN A 283 -4.37 9.78 -2.18
C GLN A 283 -4.05 9.79 -0.67
N GLN A 284 -3.40 8.75 -0.16
CA GLN A 284 -2.99 8.72 1.26
C GLN A 284 -1.89 9.74 1.58
N LEU A 285 -1.13 10.14 0.57
CA LEU A 285 -0.10 11.18 0.65
C LEU A 285 -0.66 12.61 0.45
N GLY A 286 -1.98 12.76 0.26
CA GLY A 286 -2.65 14.03 0.03
C GLY A 286 -2.57 14.56 -1.41
N GLY A 287 -2.29 13.68 -2.37
CA GLY A 287 -2.33 13.95 -3.82
C GLY A 287 -3.72 13.77 -4.45
#